data_AF-A0A843I8G7-F1
#
_entry.id   AF-A0A843I8G7-F1
#
_cell.length_a   1.000
_cell.length_b   1.000
_cell.length_c   1.000
_cell.angle_alpha   90.00
_cell.angle_beta   90.00
_cell.angle_gamma   90.00
#
_symmetry.space_group_name_H-M   'P 1'
#
loop_
_entity.id
_entity.type
_entity.pdbx_description
1 polymer ?
#
loop_
_entity_poly.entity_id
_entity_poly.type
_entity_poly.pdbx_seq_one_letter_code
_entity_poly.pdbx_strand_id
1 'polypeptide(L)' 'MLRQSIIDVVKDYPVTKVTLFGSRANGKNSYDSDVDLLCEFTTPSVSLLTL' A
#
# COMPACT_ATOMS: atom_id res chain seq x y z
N MET A 1 2.09 -2.30 -13.36
CA MET A 1 0.66 -2.30 -13.02
C MET A 1 0.43 -1.95 -11.56
N LEU A 2 0.86 -2.78 -10.60
CA LEU A 2 0.65 -2.54 -9.16
C LEU A 2 1.04 -1.12 -8.68
N ARG A 3 2.24 -0.65 -9.01
CA ARG A 3 2.69 0.71 -8.63
C ARG A 3 1.74 1.81 -9.11
N GLN A 4 1.23 1.69 -10.33
CA GLN A 4 0.34 2.70 -10.90
C GLN A 4 -1.03 2.67 -10.20
N SER A 5 -1.58 1.48 -9.96
CA SER A 5 -2.81 1.31 -9.19
C SER A 5 -2.70 1.90 -7.78
N ILE A 6 -1.56 1.71 -7.11
CA ILE A 6 -1.30 2.35 -5.81
C ILE A 6 -1.28 3.87 -5.97
N ILE A 7 -0.53 4.41 -6.93
CA ILE A 7 -0.46 5.87 -7.19
C ILE A 7 -1.84 6.47 -7.46
N ASP A 8 -2.74 5.75 -8.13
CA ASP A 8 -4.07 6.25 -8.45
C ASP A 8 -4.99 6.27 -7.23
N VAL A 9 -4.89 5.28 -6.34
CA VAL A 9 -5.69 5.21 -5.11
C VAL A 9 -5.19 6.18 -4.04
N VAL A 10 -3.86 6.27 -3.82
CA VAL A 10 -3.31 7.05 -2.69
C VAL A 10 -3.58 8.55 -2.78
N LYS A 11 -3.96 9.06 -3.95
CA LYS A 11 -4.32 10.48 -4.15
C LYS A 11 -5.53 10.91 -3.33
N ASP A 12 -6.41 9.96 -2.99
CA ASP A 12 -7.67 10.22 -2.29
C ASP A 12 -7.54 10.07 -0.76
N TYR A 13 -6.34 9.73 -0.26
CA TYR A 13 -6.09 9.46 1.17
C TYR A 13 -4.93 10.30 1.71
N PRO A 14 -4.87 10.57 3.03
CA PRO A 14 -3.81 11.35 3.65
C PRO A 14 -2.50 10.56 3.79
N VAL A 15 -1.99 9.97 2.70
CA VAL A 15 -0.79 9.13 2.67
C VAL A 15 0.41 9.93 2.18
N THR A 16 1.52 9.92 2.94
CA THR A 16 2.78 10.57 2.55
C THR A 16 3.69 9.63 1.76
N LYS A 17 3.69 8.35 2.14
CA LYS A 17 4.59 7.35 1.61
C LYS A 17 3.96 5.96 1.63
N VAL A 18 4.18 5.22 0.54
CA VAL A 18 3.88 3.80 0.47
C VAL A 18 5.15 3.02 0.16
N THR A 19 5.41 1.97 0.94
CA THR A 19 6.54 1.07 0.75
C THR A 19 6.02 -0.35 0.52
N LEU A 20 6.42 -0.96 -0.60
CA LEU A 20 6.19 -2.40 -0.82
C LEU A 20 7.14 -3.18 0.09
N PHE A 21 6.59 -4.12 0.87
CA PHE A 21 7.40 -5.03 1.68
C PHE A 21 6.99 -6.48 1.42
N GLY A 22 7.47 -7.41 2.25
CA GLY A 22 7.07 -8.82 2.19
C GLY A 22 7.62 -9.57 0.98
N SER A 23 6.88 -10.60 0.55
CA SER A 23 7.35 -11.56 -0.46
C SER A 23 7.61 -10.90 -1.82
N ARG A 24 6.75 -9.95 -2.21
CA ARG A 24 6.82 -9.22 -3.49
C ARG A 24 7.98 -8.23 -3.54
N ALA A 25 8.38 -7.64 -2.40
CA ALA A 25 9.57 -6.80 -2.33
C ALA A 25 10.87 -7.61 -2.48
N ASN A 26 10.85 -8.87 -2.01
CA ASN A 26 12.02 -9.74 -1.98
C ASN A 26 12.11 -10.71 -3.17
N GLY A 27 11.21 -10.61 -4.14
CA GLY A 27 11.16 -11.51 -5.31
C GLY A 27 10.84 -12.98 -4.97
N LYS A 28 10.24 -13.24 -3.80
CA LYS A 28 9.84 -14.58 -3.33
C LYS A 28 8.33 -14.82 -3.46
N ASN A 29 7.64 -13.99 -4.22
CA ASN A 29 6.19 -14.09 -4.41
C ASN A 29 5.84 -15.06 -5.56
N SER A 30 4.73 -15.76 -5.40
CA SER A 30 4.03 -16.49 -6.47
C SER A 30 2.96 -15.60 -7.13
N TYR A 31 2.26 -16.16 -8.13
CA TYR A 31 1.12 -15.50 -8.76
C TYR A 31 0.00 -15.18 -7.74
N ASP A 32 -0.27 -16.12 -6.82
CA ASP A 32 -1.34 -16.03 -5.82
C ASP A 32 -0.91 -15.32 -4.52
N SER A 33 0.30 -14.76 -4.46
CA SER A 33 0.76 -14.08 -3.25
C SER A 33 0.03 -12.77 -3.02
N ASP A 34 -0.24 -12.46 -1.75
CA ASP A 34 -0.79 -11.17 -1.34
C ASP A 34 0.17 -10.00 -1.65
N VAL A 35 -0.32 -8.77 -1.45
CA VAL A 35 0.46 -7.54 -1.58
C VAL A 35 0.60 -6.88 -0.22
N ASP A 36 1.82 -6.88 0.31
CA ASP A 36 2.14 -6.25 1.59
C ASP A 36 2.59 -4.79 1.39
N LEU A 37 1.83 -3.84 1.95
CA LEU A 37 2.13 -2.41 1.86
C LEU A 37 2.24 -1.78 3.25
N LEU A 38 3.31 -1.01 3.46
CA LEU A 38 3.48 -0.14 4.62
C LEU A 38 3.16 1.29 4.21
N CYS A 39 2.17 1.89 4.86
CA CYS A 39 1.68 3.24 4.56
C CYS A 39 1.99 4.19 5.72
N GLU A 40 2.56 5.34 5.39
CA GLU A 40 2.74 6.47 6.30
C GLU A 40 1.68 7.52 6.00
N PHE A 41 1.08 8.10 7.05
CA PHE A 41 -0.03 9.04 6.94
C PHE A 41 0.36 10.43 7.47
N THR A 42 -0.25 11.48 6.90
CA THR A 42 -0.07 12.85 7.40
C THR A 42 -0.80 13.09 8.72
N THR A 43 -1.73 12.22 9.08
CA THR A 43 -2.54 12.32 10.30
C THR A 43 -2.03 11.37 11.38
N PRO A 44 -2.09 11.76 12.67
CA PRO A 44 -1.63 10.91 13.78
C PRO A 44 -2.53 9.68 14.01
N SER A 45 -3.75 9.70 13.49
CA SER A 45 -4.69 8.58 13.54
C SER A 45 -5.39 8.40 12.20
N VAL A 46 -5.66 7.14 11.86
CA VAL A 46 -6.39 6.73 10.66
C VAL A 46 -7.33 5.58 11.00
N SER A 47 -8.43 5.47 10.26
CA SER A 47 -9.37 4.35 10.35
C SER A 47 -9.31 3.54 9.06
N LEU A 48 -9.33 2.22 9.19
CA LEU A 48 -9.49 1.28 8.07
C LEU A 48 -10.96 0.92 7.81
N LEU A 49 -11.88 1.48 8.59
CA LEU A 49 -13.32 1.31 8.39
C LEU A 49 -13.82 2.38 7.41
N THR A 50 -14.51 1.94 6.37
CA THR A 50 -15.27 2.80 5.47
C THR A 50 -16.77 2.56 5.71
N LEU A 51 -17.60 3.56 5.41
CA LEU A 51 -19.07 3.42 5.37
C LEU A 51 -19.53 2.74 4.08
#